data_AF-A0A957IUR8-F1
#
_entry.id   AF-A0A957IUR8-F1
#
_cell.length_a   1.000
_cell.length_b   1.000
_cell.length_c   1.000
_cell.angle_alpha   90.00
_cell.angle_beta   90.00
_cell.angle_gamma   90.00
#
_symmetry.space_group_name_H-M   'P 1'
#
loop_
_entity.id
_entity.type
_entity.pdbx_description
1 polymer ?
#
loop_
_entity_poly.entity_id
_entity_poly.type
_entity_poly.pdbx_seq_one_letter_code
_entity_poly.pdbx_strand_id
1 'polypeptide(L)' 'MIRLFNVWNVQIDGISFHIAGRKQVALLAYLALESGHRHSRQSLLGLLWPEMGEDEARNNLRVTLAGLRRVLRKG' A
#
# COMPACT_ATOMS: atom_id res chain seq x y z
N MET A 1 1.11 4.14 15.27
CA MET A 1 2.06 3.00 15.10
C MET A 1 1.40 1.93 14.24
N ILE A 2 1.99 1.53 13.11
CA ILE A 2 1.45 0.45 12.27
C ILE A 2 2.01 -0.90 12.71
N ARG A 3 1.13 -1.90 12.89
CA ARG A 3 1.52 -3.28 13.18
C ARG A 3 0.88 -4.22 12.16
N LEU A 4 1.67 -5.14 11.62
CA LEU A 4 1.24 -6.15 10.66
C LEU A 4 1.06 -7.48 11.40
N PHE A 5 -0.19 -7.89 11.64
CA PHE A 5 -0.52 -9.13 12.33
C PHE A 5 -1.05 -10.14 11.34
N ASN A 6 -0.18 -11.02 10.84
CA ASN A 6 -0.48 -11.91 9.71
C ASN A 6 -0.82 -11.13 8.42
N VAL A 7 -0.80 -11.79 7.26
CA VAL A 7 -0.74 -11.11 5.93
C VAL A 7 -1.98 -10.23 5.61
N TRP A 8 -3.02 -10.27 6.44
CA TRP A 8 -4.34 -9.71 6.13
C TRP A 8 -4.90 -8.72 7.16
N ASN A 9 -4.26 -8.54 8.32
CA ASN A 9 -4.69 -7.56 9.33
C ASN A 9 -3.63 -6.49 9.56
N VAL A 10 -3.99 -5.24 9.24
CA VAL A 10 -3.18 -4.06 9.49
C VAL A 10 -3.80 -3.28 10.63
N GLN A 11 -3.03 -3.01 11.68
CA GLN A 11 -3.47 -2.13 12.76
C GLN A 11 -2.86 -0.74 12.56
N ILE A 12 -3.71 0.30 12.54
CA ILE A 12 -3.31 1.71 12.46
C ILE A 12 -3.89 2.41 13.67
N ASP A 13 -3.03 2.92 14.55
CA ASP A 13 -3.40 3.68 15.75
C ASP A 13 -4.48 3.00 16.61
N GLY A 14 -4.39 1.67 16.74
CA GLY A 14 -5.32 0.86 17.51
C GLY A 14 -6.44 0.24 16.68
N ILE A 15 -6.78 0.80 15.51
CA ILE A 15 -7.87 0.36 14.64
C ILE A 15 -7.38 -0.75 13.70
N SER A 16 -8.10 -1.86 13.65
CA SER A 16 -7.76 -3.00 12.79
C SER A 16 -8.50 -2.93 11.46
N PHE A 17 -7.75 -3.00 10.37
CA PHE A 17 -8.25 -3.03 9.01
C PHE A 17 -7.92 -4.37 8.36
N HIS A 18 -8.93 -4.98 7.76
CA HIS A 18 -8.72 -6.14 6.89
C HIS A 18 -8.36 -5.66 5.48
N ILE A 19 -7.17 -6.03 5.01
CA ILE A 19 -6.69 -5.69 3.66
C ILE A 19 -6.37 -6.98 2.93
N ALA A 20 -7.16 -7.30 1.90
CA ALA A 20 -7.12 -8.57 1.16
C ALA A 20 -6.04 -8.65 0.07
N GLY A 21 -5.20 -7.62 -0.11
CA GLY A 21 -4.20 -7.58 -1.19
C GLY A 21 -2.77 -7.45 -0.67
N ARG A 22 -1.89 -8.40 -1.01
CA ARG A 22 -0.46 -8.34 -0.63
C ARG A 22 0.22 -7.04 -1.08
N LYS A 23 -0.06 -6.57 -2.30
CA LYS A 23 0.47 -5.30 -2.82
C LYS A 23 -0.15 -4.07 -2.14
N GLN A 24 -1.40 -4.17 -1.66
CA GLN A 24 -2.01 -3.11 -0.85
C GLN A 24 -1.35 -3.01 0.52
N VAL A 25 -1.13 -4.14 1.19
CA VAL A 25 -0.41 -4.18 2.48
C VAL A 25 1.02 -3.66 2.32
N ALA A 26 1.75 -4.11 1.29
CA ALA A 26 3.11 -3.65 1.01
C ALA A 26 3.17 -2.14 0.74
N LEU A 27 2.26 -1.62 -0.10
CA LEU A 27 2.19 -0.19 -0.38
C LEU A 27 1.87 0.63 0.88
N LEU A 28 0.93 0.18 1.71
CA LEU A 28 0.57 0.85 2.94
C LEU A 28 1.73 0.85 3.95
N ALA A 29 2.40 -0.29 4.12
CA ALA A 29 3.57 -0.41 4.98
C ALA A 29 4.70 0.52 4.53
N TYR A 30 4.98 0.55 3.23
CA TYR A 30 5.98 1.45 2.66
C TYR A 30 5.66 2.91 2.91
N LEU A 31 4.44 3.36 2.60
CA LEU A 31 4.02 4.75 2.79
C LEU A 31 4.05 5.19 4.26
N ALA A 32 3.83 4.27 5.20
CA ALA A 32 3.87 4.57 6.62
C ALA A 32 5.31 4.68 7.16
N LEU A 33 6.17 3.74 6.77
CA LEU A 33 7.58 3.74 7.16
C LEU A 33 8.31 4.94 6.60
N GLU A 34 7.97 5.33 5.37
CA GLU A 34 8.64 6.40 4.65
C GLU A 34 7.85 7.72 4.60
N SER A 35 6.89 7.89 5.52
CA SER A 35 5.99 9.05 5.53
C SER A 35 6.68 10.42 5.61
N GLY A 36 7.96 10.47 6.01
CA GLY A 36 8.78 11.69 6.05
C GLY A 36 9.49 12.06 4.74
N HIS A 37 9.46 11.20 3.71
CA HIS A 37 10.19 11.41 2.47
C HIS A 37 9.25 11.46 1.24
N ARG A 38 9.62 12.26 0.24
CA ARG A 38 8.92 12.24 -1.06
C ARG A 38 9.45 11.10 -1.90
N HIS A 39 8.60 10.12 -2.20
CA HIS A 39 8.92 9.03 -3.12
C HIS A 39 8.38 9.31 -4.51
N SER A 40 9.20 9.03 -5.52
CA SER A 40 8.74 9.04 -6.90
C SER A 40 7.77 7.88 -7.13
N ARG A 41 6.78 8.09 -8.00
CA ARG A 41 5.89 6.98 -8.41
C ARG A 41 6.68 5.86 -9.08
N GLN A 42 7.69 6.19 -9.87
CA GLN A 42 8.52 5.22 -10.57
C GLN A 42 9.25 4.26 -9.62
N SER A 43 9.77 4.76 -8.50
CA SER A 43 10.38 3.93 -7.45
C SER A 43 9.39 2.93 -6.86
N LEU A 44 8.14 3.36 -6.63
CA LEU A 44 7.07 2.47 -6.16
C LEU A 44 6.71 1.41 -7.21
N LEU A 45 6.77 1.74 -8.51
CA LEU A 45 6.53 0.77 -9.57
C LEU A 45 7.59 -0.32 -9.55
N GLY A 46 8.88 0.04 -9.53
CA GLY A 46 9.97 -0.92 -9.50
C GLY A 46 10.01 -1.77 -8.22
N LEU A 47 9.57 -1.21 -7.09
CA LEU A 47 9.51 -1.96 -5.83
C LEU A 47 8.35 -2.97 -5.79
N LEU A 48 7.17 -2.56 -6.26
CA LEU A 48 5.94 -3.33 -6.08
C LEU A 48 5.53 -4.14 -7.31
N TRP A 49 5.97 -3.80 -8.51
CA TRP A 49 5.64 -4.52 -9.75
C TRP A 49 6.84 -4.58 -10.70
N PRO A 50 7.99 -5.15 -10.27
CA PRO A 50 9.21 -5.15 -11.08
C PRO A 50 9.07 -5.94 -12.39
N GLU A 51 8.19 -6.94 -12.42
CA GLU A 51 7.93 -7.77 -13.61
C GLU A 51 6.98 -7.15 -14.65
N MET A 52 6.39 -5.98 -14.40
CA MET A 52 5.35 -5.39 -15.27
C MET A 52 5.89 -4.25 -16.13
N GLY A 53 5.24 -4.04 -17.28
CA GLY A 53 5.44 -2.83 -18.08
C GLY A 53 5.01 -1.57 -17.32
N GLU A 54 5.63 -0.44 -17.62
CA GLU A 54 5.45 0.79 -16.84
C GLU A 54 4.00 1.27 -16.78
N ASP A 55 3.26 1.18 -17.89
CA ASP A 55 1.85 1.57 -17.96
C ASP A 55 0.93 0.66 -17.13
N GLU A 56 1.17 -0.64 -17.17
CA GLU A 56 0.44 -1.62 -16.36
C GLU A 56 0.72 -1.41 -14.86
N ALA A 57 2.00 -1.23 -14.50
CA ALA A 57 2.42 -0.94 -13.14
C ALA A 57 1.80 0.38 -12.63
N ARG A 58 1.76 1.43 -13.45
CA ARG A 58 1.09 2.71 -13.14
C ARG A 58 -0.40 2.51 -12.85
N ASN A 59 -1.09 1.76 -13.71
CA ASN A 59 -2.50 1.47 -13.51
C ASN A 59 -2.73 0.70 -12.19
N ASN A 60 -1.91 -0.31 -11.92
CA ASN A 60 -1.98 -1.10 -10.69
C ASN A 60 -1.69 -0.25 -9.44
N LEU A 61 -0.71 0.65 -9.48
CA LEU A 61 -0.46 1.60 -8.39
C LEU A 61 -1.69 2.47 -8.11
N ARG A 62 -2.35 2.98 -9.16
CA ARG A 62 -3.54 3.83 -9.02
C ARG A 62 -4.71 3.06 -8.40
N VAL A 63 -4.99 1.86 -8.88
CA VAL A 63 -6.06 0.99 -8.37
C VAL A 63 -5.78 0.59 -6.91
N THR A 64 -4.55 0.22 -6.60
CA THR A 64 -4.13 -0.18 -5.25
C THR A 64 -4.31 0.97 -4.25
N LEU A 65 -3.86 2.18 -4.61
CA LEU A 65 -4.05 3.39 -3.80
C LEU A 65 -5.53 3.73 -3.59
N ALA A 66 -6.35 3.63 -4.65
CA ALA A 66 -7.78 3.88 -4.54
C ALA A 66 -8.47 2.88 -3.60
N GLY A 67 -8.09 1.61 -3.69
CA GLY A 67 -8.56 0.55 -2.78
C GLY A 67 -8.17 0.83 -1.33
N LEU A 68 -6.90 1.18 -1.08
CA LEU A 68 -6.43 1.53 0.27
C LEU A 68 -7.20 2.72 0.85
N ARG A 69 -7.38 3.81 0.09
CA ARG A 69 -8.16 4.97 0.54
C ARG A 69 -9.60 4.60 0.89
N ARG A 70 -10.21 3.66 0.19
CA ARG A 70 -11.56 3.18 0.50
C ARG A 70 -11.60 2.39 1.81
N VAL A 71 -10.60 1.56 2.07
CA VAL A 71 -10.50 0.81 3.34
C VAL A 71 -10.27 1.76 4.51
N LEU A 72 -9.32 2.69 4.38
CA LEU A 72 -8.95 3.64 5.43
C LEU A 72 -10.04 4.67 5.76
N ARG A 73 -10.99 4.91 4.85
CA ARG A 73 -12.16 5.77 5.12
C ARG A 73 -13.26 5.08 5.93
N LYS A 74 -13.20 3.75 6.08
CA LYS A 74 -14.25 2.93 6.70
C LYS A 74 -13.96 2.51 8.14
N GLY A 75 -12.80 2.87 8.68
CA GLY A 75 -12.44 2.68 10.08
C GLY A 75 -11.97 4.00 10.67
#